data_AF-A0A8T1BCV6-F1
#
_entry.id   AF-A0A8T1BCV6-F1
#
_cell.length_a   1.000
_cell.length_b   1.000
_cell.length_c   1.000
_cell.angle_alpha   90.00
_cell.angle_beta   90.00
_cell.angle_gamma   90.00
#
_symmetry.space_group_name_H-M   'P 1'
#
loop_
_entity.id
_entity.type
_entity.pdbx_description
1 polymer ?
#
loop_
_entity_poly.entity_id
_entity_poly.type
_entity_poly.pdbx_seq_one_letter_code
_entity_poly.pdbx_strand_id
1 'polypeptide(L)' 'MGRGKALSEQEHWWIVGLHDGGVPLREISRKTGRSRTCVRKAIKEEREPRTDESGERPRVGATTVAK' A
#
# COMPACT_ATOMS: atom_id res chain seq x y z
N MET A 1 11.99 -12.36 -10.84
CA MET A 1 10.64 -12.34 -10.23
C MET A 1 10.05 -10.96 -10.45
N GLY A 2 9.12 -10.85 -11.41
CA GLY A 2 8.55 -9.56 -11.82
C GLY A 2 7.79 -8.89 -10.67
N ARG A 3 7.98 -7.58 -10.53
CA ARG A 3 7.12 -6.74 -9.69
C ARG A 3 5.70 -6.91 -10.22
N GLY A 4 4.81 -7.52 -9.44
CA GLY A 4 3.41 -7.71 -9.84
C GLY A 4 2.78 -6.39 -10.30
N LYS A 5 1.79 -6.47 -11.21
CA LYS A 5 1.15 -5.31 -11.83
C LYS A 5 0.84 -4.23 -10.80
N ALA A 6 1.43 -3.04 -10.98
CA ALA A 6 1.21 -1.89 -10.14
C ALA A 6 -0.30 -1.60 -9.98
N LEU A 7 -0.70 -1.08 -8.84
CA LEU A 7 -2.06 -0.57 -8.64
C LEU A 7 -2.25 0.61 -9.58
N SER A 8 -3.32 0.59 -10.37
CA SER A 8 -3.77 1.79 -11.07
C SER A 8 -4.26 2.82 -10.04
N GLU A 9 -4.16 4.11 -10.38
CA GLU A 9 -4.67 5.19 -9.53
C GLU A 9 -6.16 5.02 -9.21
N GLN A 10 -6.95 4.55 -10.19
CA GLN A 10 -8.37 4.22 -9.97
C GLN A 10 -8.57 3.09 -8.95
N GLU A 11 -7.73 2.04 -9.00
CA GLU A 11 -7.79 0.94 -8.03
C GLU A 11 -7.36 1.41 -6.64
N HIS A 12 -6.40 2.34 -6.57
CA HIS A 12 -5.95 2.95 -5.32
C HIS A 12 -7.09 3.70 -4.63
N TRP A 13 -7.73 4.65 -5.31
CA TRP A 13 -8.86 5.40 -4.76
C TRP A 13 -10.06 4.51 -4.42
N TRP A 14 -10.32 3.47 -5.21
CA TRP A 14 -11.35 2.49 -4.90
C TRP A 14 -11.07 1.74 -3.60
N ILE A 15 -9.82 1.34 -3.36
CA ILE A 15 -9.40 0.68 -2.12
C ILE A 15 -9.54 1.61 -0.91
N VAL A 16 -9.10 2.86 -1.04
CA VAL A 16 -9.18 3.88 0.02
C VAL A 16 -10.64 4.14 0.38
N GLY A 17 -11.50 4.41 -0.61
CA GLY A 17 -12.92 4.67 -0.37
C GLY A 17 -13.67 3.50 0.27
N LEU A 18 -13.34 2.26 -0.10
CA LEU A 18 -13.90 1.07 0.57
C LEU A 18 -13.45 0.96 2.03
N HIS A 19 -12.18 1.27 2.31
CA HIS A 19 -11.66 1.22 3.66
C HIS A 19 -12.27 2.30 4.56
N ASP A 20 -12.44 3.51 4.04
CA ASP A 20 -13.08 4.61 4.76
C ASP A 20 -14.57 4.34 4.99
N GLY A 21 -15.22 3.60 4.09
CA GLY A 21 -16.55 3.04 4.27
C GLY A 21 -16.64 1.89 5.28
N GLY A 22 -15.55 1.54 5.97
CA GLY A 22 -15.49 0.50 7.00
C GLY A 22 -15.40 -0.93 6.47
N VAL A 23 -15.17 -1.13 5.16
CA VAL A 23 -15.06 -2.46 4.57
C VAL A 23 -13.74 -3.12 5.00
N PRO A 24 -13.75 -4.36 5.53
CA PRO A 24 -12.55 -5.00 5.99
C PRO A 24 -11.61 -5.37 4.83
N LEU A 25 -10.29 -5.32 5.07
CA LEU A 25 -9.24 -5.63 4.09
C LEU A 25 -9.45 -6.95 3.33
N ARG A 26 -10.00 -7.97 3.99
CA ARG A 26 -10.30 -9.28 3.39
C ARG A 26 -11.36 -9.16 2.29
N GLU A 27 -12.37 -8.34 2.51
CA GLU A 27 -13.46 -8.14 1.57
C GLU A 27 -13.03 -7.22 0.43
N ILE A 28 -12.24 -6.17 0.73
CA ILE A 28 -11.62 -5.33 -0.30
C ILE A 28 -10.74 -6.16 -1.24
N SER A 29 -9.94 -7.07 -0.69
CA SER A 29 -9.11 -8.01 -1.46
C SER A 29 -9.95 -8.90 -2.39
N ARG A 30 -11.12 -9.37 -1.94
CA ARG A 30 -12.04 -10.15 -2.77
C ARG A 30 -12.70 -9.33 -3.87
N LYS A 31 -13.12 -8.09 -3.57
CA LYS A 31 -13.77 -7.18 -4.52
C LYS A 31 -12.81 -6.69 -5.60
N THR A 32 -11.56 -6.40 -5.23
CA THR A 32 -10.54 -5.86 -6.14
C THR A 32 -9.68 -6.94 -6.81
N GLY A 33 -9.76 -8.19 -6.36
CA GLY A 33 -8.86 -9.27 -6.80
C GLY A 33 -7.39 -9.03 -6.44
N ARG A 34 -7.09 -8.03 -5.61
CA ARG A 34 -5.73 -7.70 -5.17
C ARG A 34 -5.39 -8.39 -3.88
N SER A 35 -4.11 -8.66 -3.67
CA SER A 35 -3.64 -9.26 -2.41
C SER A 35 -3.86 -8.32 -1.24
N ARG A 36 -4.16 -8.88 -0.06
CA ARG A 36 -4.33 -8.10 1.19
C ARG A 36 -3.13 -7.20 1.49
N THR A 37 -1.93 -7.63 1.12
CA THR A 37 -0.69 -6.85 1.28
C THR A 37 -0.69 -5.60 0.39
N CYS A 38 -1.23 -5.71 -0.83
CA CYS A 38 -1.36 -4.60 -1.76
C CYS A 38 -2.37 -3.56 -1.26
N VAL A 39 -3.54 -4.04 -0.80
CA VAL A 39 -4.59 -3.22 -0.19
C VAL A 39 -4.05 -2.46 1.03
N ARG A 40 -3.34 -3.15 1.93
CA ARG A 40 -2.74 -2.52 3.13
C ARG A 40 -1.71 -1.45 2.76
N LYS A 41 -0.93 -1.65 1.69
CA LYS A 41 0.03 -0.64 1.22
C LYS A 41 -0.67 0.59 0.66
N ALA A 42 -1.77 0.43 -0.11
CA ALA A 42 -2.54 1.55 -0.64
C ALA A 42 -3.09 2.44 0.49
N ILE A 43 -3.72 1.84 1.51
CA ILE A 43 -4.25 2.58 2.67
C ILE A 43 -3.13 3.27 3.46
N LYS A 44 -1.97 2.60 3.60
CA LYS A 44 -0.83 3.19 4.29
C LYS A 44 -0.27 4.40 3.53
N GLU A 45 -0.19 4.30 2.21
CA GLU A 45 0.32 5.35 1.33
C GLU A 45 -0.57 6.60 1.30
N GLU A 46 -1.89 6.42 1.48
CA GLU A 46 -2.81 7.54 1.67
C GLU A 46 -2.67 8.18 3.06
N ARG A 47 -2.54 7.36 4.12
CA ARG A 47 -2.41 7.87 5.50
C ARG A 47 -1.06 8.51 5.82
N GLU A 48 -0.01 8.06 5.17
CA GLU A 48 1.32 8.64 5.21
C GLU A 48 1.63 9.11 3.79
N PRO A 49 1.17 10.31 3.38
CA PRO A 49 1.55 10.84 2.08
C PRO A 49 3.06 10.81 2.04
N ARG A 50 3.61 10.02 1.11
CA ARG A 50 5.04 9.83 0.96
C ARG A 50 5.68 11.22 0.89
N THR A 51 6.43 11.59 1.93
CA THR A 51 7.49 12.57 1.77
C THR A 51 8.34 12.03 0.64
N ASP A 52 8.31 12.73 -0.48
CA ASP A 52 9.03 12.41 -1.70
C ASP A 52 10.53 12.44 -1.39
N GLU A 53 11.07 11.31 -0.96
CA GLU A 53 12.45 10.97 -1.19
C GLU A 53 12.50 9.61 -1.88
N SER A 54 13.03 9.68 -3.09
CA SER A 54 13.39 8.58 -3.96
C SER A 54 14.02 7.41 -3.20
N GLY A 55 13.48 6.21 -3.43
CA GLY A 55 14.20 4.95 -3.21
C GLY A 55 13.88 4.22 -1.90
N GLU A 56 13.77 2.90 -2.04
CA GLU A 56 13.80 1.93 -0.95
C GLU A 56 12.59 1.90 0.02
N ARG A 57 11.86 0.78 -0.03
CA ARG A 57 10.94 0.39 1.06
C ARG A 57 11.77 0.29 2.35
N PRO A 58 11.37 0.87 3.50
CA PRO A 58 12.01 0.49 4.75
C PRO A 58 11.55 -0.94 5.07
N ARG A 59 12.39 -1.91 4.71
CA ARG A 59 12.37 -3.20 5.39
C ARG A 59 12.78 -2.90 6.82
N VAL A 60 11.88 -3.21 7.76
CA VAL A 60 12.20 -3.29 9.18
C VAL A 60 13.54 -4.01 9.33
N GLY A 61 14.56 -3.28 9.80
CA GLY A 61 15.92 -3.78 9.98
C GLY A 61 16.97 -3.02 9.17
N ALA A 62 17.26 -1.78 9.56
CA ALA A 62 18.56 -1.16 9.28
C ALA A 62 18.87 -0.20 10.44
N THR A 63 19.75 -0.63 11.33
CA THR A 63 20.35 0.18 12.37
C THR A 63 21.24 1.23 11.72
N THR A 64 20.89 2.51 11.84
CA THR A 64 21.81 3.62 11.57
C THR A 64 22.94 3.56 12.58
N VAL A 65 24.15 3.25 12.14
CA VAL A 65 25.38 3.68 12.80
C VAL A 65 26.05 4.70 11.89
N ALA A 66 26.11 5.93 12.39
CA ALA A 66 26.82 7.03 11.78
C ALA A 66 28.33 6.88 11.98
N LYS A 67 29.12 7.19 10.94
CA LYS A 67 30.39 7.91 11.06
C LYS A 67 30.81 8.46 9.71
#